data_AF-A0A8J8DQW8-F1
#
_entry.id   AF-A0A8J8DQW8-F1
#
_cell.length_a   1.000
_cell.length_b   1.000
_cell.length_c   1.000
_cell.angle_alpha   90.00
_cell.angle_beta   90.00
_cell.angle_gamma   90.00
#
_symmetry.space_group_name_H-M   'P 1'
#
loop_
_entity.id
_entity.type
_entity.pdbx_description
1 polymer ?
#
loop_
_entity_poly.entity_id
_entity_poly.type
_entity_poly.pdbx_seq_one_letter_code
_entity_poly.pdbx_strand_id
1 'polypeptide(L)'
;MKVEVLKNILMELGIECAKIIEEKVDLQFSALKNLYEHLGDDELFIKLVIANSIVSYQISAKGEQWWLEFSNYFSQNYPKTTILRAYSEFLPKSKTNKRLISSKLNRLERLEPFLMNLTLGDFEVYYNNMLKFRNDLVKVMRAKEDAKTIVFAVKMFGYASRIVFRKFVPYPMEIHIPKDFRIKNYTKRFTSEDPVKFWEKISKEVGIPPLHIDSILWPVLGGEEEVKKRLKEHCEKAELVLRLSSL
;
A
#
# COMPACT_ATOMS: atom_id res chain seq x y z
N MET A 1 29.88 4.28 3.18
CA MET A 1 29.63 5.53 2.44
C MET A 1 28.21 5.60 1.85
N LYS A 2 27.78 4.69 0.97
CA LYS A 2 26.43 4.74 0.35
C LYS A 2 25.25 4.70 1.34
N VAL A 3 25.33 3.87 2.39
CA VAL A 3 24.30 3.79 3.44
C VAL A 3 24.18 5.11 4.22
N GLU A 4 25.29 5.79 4.48
CA GLU A 4 25.25 7.09 5.19
C GLU A 4 24.58 8.16 4.34
N VAL A 5 24.89 8.20 3.04
CA VAL A 5 24.22 9.11 2.09
C VAL A 5 22.72 8.80 2.01
N LEU A 6 22.34 7.53 1.94
CA LEU A 6 20.93 7.11 1.99
C LEU A 6 20.23 7.64 3.24
N LYS A 7 20.83 7.44 4.42
CA LYS A 7 20.25 7.92 5.68
C LYS A 7 20.10 9.43 5.72
N ASN A 8 21.13 10.18 5.31
CA ASN A 8 21.08 11.64 5.27
C ASN A 8 19.96 12.13 4.36
N ILE A 9 19.82 11.54 3.16
CA ILE A 9 18.72 11.87 2.25
C ILE A 9 17.37 11.57 2.91
N LEU A 10 17.20 10.38 3.51
CA LEU A 10 15.93 10.02 4.17
C LEU A 10 15.58 10.96 5.32
N MET A 11 16.54 11.30 6.19
CA MET A 11 16.33 12.25 7.29
C MET A 11 15.92 13.63 6.77
N GLU A 12 16.54 14.09 5.68
CA GLU A 12 16.19 15.37 5.06
C GLU A 12 14.80 15.35 4.45
N LEU A 13 14.37 14.23 3.84
CA LEU A 13 13.02 14.08 3.30
C LEU A 13 11.97 14.06 4.41
N GLY A 14 12.16 13.24 5.44
CA GLY A 14 11.24 13.12 6.58
C GLY A 14 9.87 12.52 6.23
N ILE A 15 9.03 12.38 7.25
CA ILE A 15 7.67 11.82 7.13
C ILE A 15 6.77 12.73 6.27
N GLU A 16 6.95 14.06 6.35
CA GLU A 16 6.10 14.99 5.58
C GLU A 16 6.32 14.82 4.07
N CYS A 17 7.56 14.62 3.62
CA CYS A 17 7.80 14.30 2.22
C CYS A 17 7.16 12.97 1.82
N ALA A 18 7.22 11.95 2.68
CA ALA A 18 6.54 10.68 2.41
C ALA A 18 5.03 10.91 2.26
N LYS A 19 4.41 11.66 3.16
CA LYS A 19 2.98 12.02 3.09
C LYS A 19 2.62 12.73 1.79
N ILE A 20 3.42 13.70 1.35
CA ILE A 20 3.20 14.41 0.07
C ILE A 20 3.27 13.43 -1.11
N ILE A 21 4.27 12.56 -1.13
CA ILE A 21 4.40 11.54 -2.17
C ILE A 21 3.17 10.63 -2.19
N GLU A 22 2.75 10.14 -1.02
CA GLU A 22 1.55 9.31 -0.90
C GLU A 22 0.30 10.03 -1.41
N GLU A 23 0.08 11.29 -1.03
CA GLU A 23 -1.19 11.98 -1.28
C GLU A 23 -1.33 12.62 -2.66
N LYS A 24 -0.21 12.93 -3.29
CA LYS A 24 -0.13 13.75 -4.52
C LYS A 24 0.58 13.04 -5.68
N VAL A 25 1.47 12.10 -5.39
CA VAL A 25 2.32 11.46 -6.40
C VAL A 25 1.89 10.01 -6.66
N ASP A 26 1.53 9.27 -5.61
CA ASP A 26 1.15 7.87 -5.70
C ASP A 26 -0.16 7.69 -6.50
N LEU A 27 -0.06 6.99 -7.63
CA LEU A 27 -1.19 6.71 -8.50
C LEU A 27 -2.21 5.77 -7.85
N GLN A 28 -1.79 4.93 -6.90
CA GLN A 28 -2.68 4.05 -6.15
C GLN A 28 -3.55 4.87 -5.20
N PHE A 29 -2.99 5.87 -4.52
CA PHE A 29 -3.77 6.82 -3.71
C PHE A 29 -4.76 7.62 -4.55
N SER A 30 -4.35 8.04 -5.75
CA SER A 30 -5.23 8.72 -6.71
C SER A 30 -6.40 7.83 -7.15
N ALA A 31 -6.13 6.56 -7.46
CA ALA A 31 -7.17 5.58 -7.79
C ALA A 31 -8.14 5.37 -6.62
N LEU A 32 -7.65 5.38 -5.38
CA LEU A 32 -8.50 5.28 -4.20
C LEU A 32 -9.42 6.50 -4.03
N LYS A 33 -8.94 7.72 -4.25
CA LYS A 33 -9.80 8.92 -4.23
C LYS A 33 -10.91 8.83 -5.26
N ASN A 34 -10.57 8.42 -6.48
CA ASN A 34 -11.57 8.23 -7.53
C ASN A 34 -12.64 7.23 -7.11
N LEU A 35 -12.26 6.09 -6.53
CA LEU A 35 -13.23 5.11 -6.05
C LEU A 35 -14.10 5.69 -4.93
N TYR A 36 -13.49 6.35 -3.95
CA TYR A 36 -14.17 6.96 -2.82
C TYR A 36 -15.26 7.95 -3.25
N GLU A 37 -14.92 8.85 -4.19
CA GLU A 37 -15.83 9.88 -4.71
C GLU A 37 -17.06 9.31 -5.44
N HIS A 38 -16.96 8.10 -5.99
CA HIS A 38 -18.04 7.46 -6.75
C HIS A 38 -18.82 6.40 -5.97
N LEU A 39 -18.25 5.85 -4.88
CA LEU A 39 -18.88 4.74 -4.16
C LEU A 39 -20.01 5.21 -3.25
N GLY A 40 -19.86 6.38 -2.60
CA GLY A 40 -20.85 6.92 -1.67
C GLY A 40 -21.04 6.14 -0.37
N ASP A 41 -20.15 5.18 -0.07
CA ASP A 41 -20.18 4.34 1.13
C ASP A 41 -18.76 4.18 1.68
N ASP A 42 -18.48 4.89 2.77
CA ASP A 42 -17.18 4.95 3.44
C ASP A 42 -16.73 3.57 3.96
N GLU A 43 -17.66 2.78 4.51
CA GLU A 43 -17.37 1.49 5.11
C GLU A 43 -17.06 0.45 4.03
N LEU A 44 -17.90 0.38 2.99
CA LEU A 44 -17.69 -0.49 1.85
C LEU A 44 -16.40 -0.13 1.11
N PHE A 45 -16.07 1.16 0.99
CA PHE A 45 -14.82 1.62 0.39
C PHE A 45 -13.61 1.02 1.12
N ILE A 46 -13.53 1.16 2.44
CA ILE A 46 -12.43 0.60 3.24
C ILE A 46 -12.37 -0.92 3.07
N LYS A 47 -13.51 -1.61 3.16
CA LYS A 47 -13.60 -3.07 2.98
C LYS A 47 -13.07 -3.52 1.61
N LEU A 48 -13.43 -2.81 0.54
CA LEU A 48 -12.96 -3.09 -0.81
C LEU A 48 -11.46 -2.87 -0.95
N VAL A 49 -10.90 -1.81 -0.36
CA VAL A 49 -9.45 -1.56 -0.40
C VAL A 49 -8.66 -2.65 0.31
N ILE A 50 -9.15 -3.12 1.46
CA ILE A 50 -8.52 -4.24 2.18
C ILE A 50 -8.60 -5.52 1.34
N ALA A 51 -9.77 -5.85 0.81
CA ALA A 51 -9.97 -7.01 -0.06
C ALA A 51 -9.05 -6.97 -1.29
N ASN A 52 -8.99 -5.81 -1.96
CA ASN A 52 -8.15 -5.62 -3.13
C ASN A 52 -6.67 -5.84 -2.82
N SER A 53 -6.20 -5.32 -1.69
CA SER A 53 -4.82 -5.49 -1.23
C SER A 53 -4.46 -6.96 -1.00
N ILE A 54 -5.37 -7.74 -0.42
CA ILE A 54 -5.16 -9.17 -0.13
C ILE A 54 -4.98 -10.02 -1.40
N VAL A 55 -5.55 -9.58 -2.52
CA VAL A 55 -5.44 -10.25 -3.83
C VAL A 55 -4.46 -9.55 -4.81
N SER A 56 -3.77 -8.51 -4.34
CA SER A 56 -2.77 -7.74 -5.11
C SER A 56 -1.41 -8.43 -5.15
N TYR A 57 -1.37 -9.68 -5.65
CA TYR A 57 -0.13 -10.43 -5.83
C TYR A 57 -0.15 -11.25 -7.11
N GLN A 58 1.02 -11.42 -7.72
CA GLN A 58 1.18 -12.05 -9.04
C GLN A 58 0.19 -11.46 -10.07
N ILE A 59 0.06 -10.13 -10.05
CA ILE A 59 -0.74 -9.39 -11.02
C ILE A 59 -0.13 -9.52 -12.42
N SER A 60 -0.97 -9.41 -13.44
CA SER A 60 -0.62 -9.52 -14.86
C SER A 60 -0.17 -8.20 -15.49
N ALA A 61 -0.13 -7.12 -14.72
CA ALA A 61 0.25 -5.79 -15.17
C ALA A 61 1.01 -5.04 -14.07
N LYS A 62 1.23 -3.73 -14.23
CA LYS A 62 1.78 -2.88 -13.18
C LYS A 62 0.76 -2.63 -12.06
N GLY A 63 1.23 -2.34 -10.84
CA GLY A 63 0.36 -2.21 -9.67
C GLY A 63 -0.63 -1.04 -9.80
N GLU A 64 -0.14 0.07 -10.32
CA GLU A 64 -0.85 1.30 -10.65
C GLU A 64 -2.01 1.04 -11.61
N GLN A 65 -1.76 0.23 -12.65
CA GLN A 65 -2.79 -0.17 -13.61
C GLN A 65 -3.86 -1.06 -12.96
N TRP A 66 -3.46 -1.95 -12.05
CA TRP A 66 -4.41 -2.78 -11.29
C TRP A 66 -5.29 -1.95 -10.36
N TRP A 67 -4.71 -1.03 -9.59
CA TRP A 67 -5.48 -0.15 -8.71
C TRP A 67 -6.42 0.77 -9.48
N LEU A 68 -6.01 1.24 -10.66
CA LEU A 68 -6.88 2.01 -11.56
C LEU A 68 -8.03 1.16 -12.12
N GLU A 69 -7.75 -0.07 -12.57
CA GLU A 69 -8.79 -1.00 -13.04
C GLU A 69 -9.80 -1.32 -11.92
N PHE A 70 -9.30 -1.62 -10.72
CA PHE A 70 -10.10 -1.83 -9.51
C PHE A 70 -11.02 -0.64 -9.22
N SER A 71 -10.44 0.56 -9.20
CA SER A 71 -11.18 1.81 -8.94
C SER A 71 -12.30 2.02 -9.97
N ASN A 72 -11.97 1.95 -11.26
CA ASN A 72 -12.93 2.15 -12.34
C ASN A 72 -14.04 1.09 -12.33
N TYR A 73 -13.70 -0.17 -12.07
CA TYR A 73 -14.67 -1.26 -12.04
C TYR A 73 -15.68 -1.06 -10.90
N PHE A 74 -15.20 -0.89 -9.67
CA PHE A 74 -16.10 -0.81 -8.49
C PHE A 74 -16.80 0.55 -8.35
N SER A 75 -16.32 1.60 -9.01
CA SER A 75 -17.08 2.86 -9.14
C SER A 75 -18.39 2.69 -9.91
N GLN A 76 -18.46 1.68 -10.80
CA GLN A 76 -19.64 1.40 -11.63
C GLN A 76 -20.36 0.11 -11.22
N ASN A 77 -19.65 -0.81 -10.55
CA ASN A 77 -20.11 -2.17 -10.23
C ASN A 77 -19.88 -2.48 -8.74
N TYR A 78 -20.34 -1.61 -7.85
CA TYR A 78 -20.20 -1.82 -6.41
C TYR A 78 -20.89 -3.13 -5.96
N PRO A 79 -20.32 -3.85 -4.97
CA PRO A 79 -20.91 -5.10 -4.50
C PRO A 79 -22.34 -4.91 -3.98
N LYS A 80 -23.30 -5.63 -4.56
CA LYS A 80 -24.71 -5.63 -4.11
C LYS A 80 -25.02 -6.70 -3.06
N THR A 81 -24.12 -7.67 -2.88
CA THR A 81 -24.34 -8.85 -2.04
C THR A 81 -23.14 -9.10 -1.15
N THR A 82 -22.08 -9.68 -1.71
CA THR A 82 -20.84 -9.98 -0.99
C THR A 82 -19.63 -9.52 -1.82
N ILE A 83 -18.55 -9.18 -1.13
CA ILE A 83 -17.27 -8.84 -1.73
C ILE A 83 -16.73 -10.06 -2.49
N LEU A 84 -16.84 -11.27 -1.92
CA LEU A 84 -16.40 -12.50 -2.58
C LEU A 84 -17.10 -12.69 -3.93
N ARG A 85 -18.43 -12.52 -3.97
CA ARG A 85 -19.19 -12.64 -5.23
C ARG A 85 -18.76 -11.58 -6.23
N ALA A 86 -18.63 -10.32 -5.81
CA ALA A 86 -18.22 -9.25 -6.70
C ALA A 86 -16.81 -9.50 -7.29
N TYR A 87 -15.87 -10.01 -6.49
CA TYR A 87 -14.55 -10.42 -6.99
C TYR A 87 -14.58 -11.66 -7.88
N SER A 88 -15.49 -12.59 -7.65
CA SER A 88 -15.68 -13.76 -8.53
C SER A 88 -16.14 -13.37 -9.93
N GLU A 89 -16.87 -12.25 -10.04
CA GLU A 89 -17.31 -11.68 -11.32
C GLU A 89 -16.23 -10.77 -11.95
N PHE A 90 -15.47 -10.05 -11.12
CA PHE A 90 -14.45 -9.11 -11.54
C PHE A 90 -13.15 -9.78 -12.03
N LEU A 91 -12.53 -10.65 -11.22
CA LEU A 91 -11.20 -11.18 -11.50
C LEU A 91 -11.09 -11.94 -12.83
N PRO A 92 -12.06 -12.76 -13.26
CA PRO A 92 -12.01 -13.42 -14.57
C PRO A 92 -12.05 -12.45 -15.76
N LYS A 93 -12.67 -11.27 -15.58
CA LYS A 93 -12.80 -10.22 -16.60
C LYS A 93 -11.66 -9.20 -16.53
N SER A 94 -10.90 -9.20 -15.43
CA SER A 94 -9.80 -8.25 -15.21
C SER A 94 -8.67 -8.45 -16.22
N LYS A 95 -8.20 -7.33 -16.78
CA LYS A 95 -7.02 -7.28 -17.66
C LYS A 95 -5.73 -7.40 -16.85
N THR A 96 -5.71 -6.87 -15.63
CA THR A 96 -4.49 -6.71 -14.84
C THR A 96 -4.32 -7.73 -13.72
N ASN A 97 -5.33 -8.54 -13.39
CA ASN A 97 -5.25 -9.48 -12.26
C ASN A 97 -5.94 -10.85 -12.47
N LYS A 98 -5.70 -11.49 -13.63
CA LYS A 98 -6.34 -12.76 -14.03
C LYS A 98 -5.61 -14.05 -13.64
N ARG A 99 -4.49 -13.97 -12.90
CA ARG A 99 -3.72 -15.16 -12.48
C ARG A 99 -4.17 -15.66 -11.11
N LEU A 100 -4.11 -16.98 -10.88
CA LEU A 100 -4.38 -17.60 -9.57
C LEU A 100 -5.74 -17.22 -8.98
N ILE A 101 -6.77 -17.11 -9.82
CA ILE A 101 -8.10 -16.62 -9.43
C ILE A 101 -8.66 -17.43 -8.26
N SER A 102 -8.67 -18.77 -8.36
CA SER A 102 -9.19 -19.63 -7.28
C SER A 102 -8.47 -19.39 -5.95
N SER A 103 -7.15 -19.23 -5.95
CA SER A 103 -6.40 -18.92 -4.73
C SER A 103 -6.72 -17.54 -4.16
N LYS A 104 -7.00 -16.55 -5.03
CA LYS A 104 -7.42 -15.21 -4.61
C LYS A 104 -8.82 -15.21 -4.03
N LEU A 105 -9.76 -15.92 -4.65
CA LEU A 105 -11.12 -16.09 -4.13
C LEU A 105 -11.11 -16.82 -2.78
N ASN A 106 -10.32 -17.88 -2.61
CA ASN A 106 -10.19 -18.56 -1.30
C ASN A 106 -9.62 -17.65 -0.21
N ARG A 107 -8.77 -16.66 -0.57
CA ARG A 107 -8.29 -15.65 0.39
C ARG A 107 -9.40 -14.68 0.78
N LEU A 108 -10.25 -14.28 -0.18
CA LEU A 108 -11.39 -13.40 0.08
C LEU A 108 -12.48 -14.11 0.89
N GLU A 109 -12.75 -15.39 0.61
CA GLU A 109 -13.67 -16.22 1.39
C GLU A 109 -13.26 -16.28 2.87
N ARG A 110 -11.94 -16.33 3.15
CA ARG A 110 -11.43 -16.27 4.52
C ARG A 110 -11.52 -14.88 5.14
N LEU A 111 -11.30 -13.84 4.35
CA LEU A 111 -11.26 -12.45 4.79
C LEU A 111 -12.66 -11.87 5.03
N GLU A 112 -13.62 -12.23 4.21
CA GLU A 112 -14.95 -11.61 4.17
C GLU A 112 -15.70 -11.69 5.51
N PRO A 113 -15.75 -12.84 6.23
CA PRO A 113 -16.39 -12.89 7.55
C PRO A 113 -15.78 -11.92 8.56
N PHE A 114 -14.46 -11.71 8.51
CA PHE A 114 -13.79 -10.71 9.35
C PHE A 114 -14.25 -9.30 8.98
N LEU A 115 -14.28 -8.95 7.69
CA LEU A 115 -14.71 -7.62 7.24
C LEU A 115 -16.19 -7.35 7.53
N MET A 116 -17.07 -8.34 7.38
CA MET A 116 -18.52 -8.16 7.60
C MET A 116 -18.87 -7.89 9.06
N ASN A 117 -18.00 -8.28 10.00
CA ASN A 117 -18.16 -8.00 11.42
C ASN A 117 -17.62 -6.62 11.84
N LEU A 118 -17.00 -5.87 10.94
CA LEU A 118 -16.44 -4.55 11.23
C LEU A 118 -17.36 -3.45 10.74
N THR A 119 -17.53 -2.45 11.59
CA THR A 119 -18.19 -1.18 11.30
C THR A 119 -17.18 -0.09 10.94
N LEU A 120 -17.68 1.04 10.44
CA LEU A 120 -16.86 2.24 10.25
C LEU A 120 -16.11 2.67 11.54
N GLY A 121 -16.74 2.55 12.71
CA GLY A 121 -16.11 2.87 14.01
C GLY A 121 -14.96 1.92 14.36
N ASP A 122 -15.10 0.62 14.03
CA ASP A 122 -14.01 -0.35 14.21
C ASP A 122 -12.82 -0.02 13.31
N PHE A 123 -13.07 0.44 12.09
CA PHE A 123 -12.01 0.90 11.20
C PHE A 123 -11.31 2.16 11.72
N GLU A 124 -12.02 3.09 12.34
CA GLU A 124 -11.39 4.25 12.98
C GLU A 124 -10.47 3.82 14.14
N VAL A 125 -10.92 2.87 14.97
CA VAL A 125 -10.09 2.28 16.04
C VAL A 125 -8.85 1.60 15.46
N TYR A 126 -9.00 0.83 14.38
CA TYR A 126 -7.88 0.22 13.67
C TYR A 126 -6.96 1.24 13.01
N TYR A 127 -7.48 2.38 12.53
CA TYR A 127 -6.65 3.40 11.92
C TYR A 127 -5.77 4.11 12.97
N ASN A 128 -6.33 4.37 14.15
CA ASN A 128 -5.57 4.90 15.28
C ASN A 128 -4.66 3.83 15.93
N ASN A 129 -4.82 2.55 15.61
CA ASN A 129 -3.95 1.45 16.04
C ASN A 129 -3.72 0.41 14.93
N MET A 130 -2.92 0.79 13.92
CA MET A 130 -2.66 -0.05 12.75
C MET A 130 -1.90 -1.35 13.08
N LEU A 131 -1.20 -1.43 14.22
CA LEU A 131 -0.60 -2.67 14.70
C LEU A 131 -1.66 -3.70 15.08
N LYS A 132 -2.72 -3.27 15.77
CA LYS A 132 -3.86 -4.15 16.08
C LYS A 132 -4.48 -4.68 14.79
N PHE A 133 -4.73 -3.80 13.81
CA PHE A 133 -5.26 -4.21 12.50
C PHE A 133 -4.37 -5.26 11.82
N ARG A 134 -3.07 -5.01 11.76
CA ARG A 134 -2.09 -5.94 11.22
C ARG A 134 -2.16 -7.29 11.91
N ASN A 135 -2.17 -7.31 13.24
CA ASN A 135 -2.17 -8.54 14.04
C ASN A 135 -3.43 -9.38 13.82
N ASP A 136 -4.59 -8.73 13.74
CA ASP A 136 -5.85 -9.44 13.50
C ASP A 136 -5.91 -9.93 12.05
N LEU A 137 -5.42 -9.15 11.08
CA LEU A 137 -5.30 -9.58 9.69
C LEU A 137 -4.35 -10.79 9.53
N VAL A 138 -3.25 -10.84 10.29
CA VAL A 138 -2.33 -12.00 10.33
C VAL A 138 -3.05 -13.27 10.78
N LYS A 139 -3.84 -13.18 11.86
CA LYS A 139 -4.62 -14.32 12.39
C LYS A 139 -5.65 -14.79 11.37
N VAL A 140 -6.44 -13.86 10.82
CA VAL A 140 -7.47 -14.13 9.81
C VAL A 140 -6.85 -14.80 8.60
N MET A 141 -5.75 -14.27 8.08
CA MET A 141 -5.12 -14.78 6.86
C MET A 141 -4.23 -16.00 7.10
N ARG A 142 -3.94 -16.37 8.36
CA ARG A 142 -2.95 -17.40 8.74
C ARG A 142 -1.61 -17.15 8.04
N ALA A 143 -1.17 -15.90 8.06
CA ALA A 143 0.03 -15.44 7.39
C ALA A 143 1.15 -15.13 8.40
N LYS A 144 2.35 -14.80 7.92
CA LYS A 144 3.40 -14.22 8.76
C LYS A 144 3.17 -12.72 8.92
N GLU A 145 3.65 -12.17 10.02
CA GLU A 145 3.58 -10.73 10.31
C GLU A 145 4.30 -9.87 9.26
N ASP A 146 5.42 -10.36 8.73
CA ASP A 146 6.24 -9.73 7.70
C ASP A 146 5.82 -10.09 6.26
N ALA A 147 4.71 -10.83 6.09
CA ALA A 147 4.26 -11.21 4.77
C ALA A 147 3.92 -9.96 3.96
N LYS A 148 4.56 -9.80 2.79
CA LYS A 148 4.43 -8.59 1.95
C LYS A 148 2.98 -8.16 1.70
N THR A 149 2.07 -9.12 1.51
CA THR A 149 0.65 -8.85 1.23
C THR A 149 -0.09 -8.32 2.47
N ILE A 150 0.31 -8.73 3.67
CA ILE A 150 -0.25 -8.24 4.93
C ILE A 150 0.19 -6.80 5.16
N VAL A 151 1.51 -6.53 5.13
CA VAL A 151 2.01 -5.17 5.35
C VAL A 151 1.57 -4.20 4.25
N PHE A 152 1.46 -4.67 3.00
CA PHE A 152 0.87 -3.89 1.91
C PHE A 152 -0.63 -3.61 2.14
N ALA A 153 -1.40 -4.58 2.65
CA ALA A 153 -2.80 -4.34 3.02
C ALA A 153 -2.95 -3.31 4.15
N VAL A 154 -2.02 -3.27 5.11
CA VAL A 154 -2.01 -2.22 6.13
C VAL A 154 -1.70 -0.85 5.53
N LYS A 155 -0.74 -0.76 4.60
CA LYS A 155 -0.45 0.48 3.86
C LYS A 155 -1.69 0.99 3.13
N MET A 156 -2.35 0.14 2.36
CA MET A 156 -3.54 0.54 1.61
C MET A 156 -4.75 0.83 2.50
N PHE A 157 -4.88 0.13 3.64
CA PHE A 157 -5.85 0.48 4.67
C PHE A 157 -5.58 1.87 5.26
N GLY A 158 -4.32 2.23 5.51
CA GLY A 158 -3.95 3.57 5.96
C GLY A 158 -4.28 4.65 4.93
N TYR A 159 -4.11 4.37 3.64
CA TYR A 159 -4.56 5.27 2.57
C TYR A 159 -6.08 5.45 2.56
N ALA A 160 -6.85 4.35 2.58
CA ALA A 160 -8.31 4.42 2.57
C ALA A 160 -8.84 5.16 3.80
N SER A 161 -8.33 4.82 4.98
CA SER A 161 -8.71 5.45 6.24
C SER A 161 -8.36 6.93 6.27
N ARG A 162 -7.22 7.33 5.70
CA ARG A 162 -6.84 8.74 5.56
C ARG A 162 -7.83 9.52 4.70
N ILE A 163 -8.31 8.91 3.61
CA ILE A 163 -9.30 9.51 2.71
C ILE A 163 -10.64 9.68 3.45
N VAL A 164 -11.12 8.62 4.11
CA VAL A 164 -12.42 8.59 4.81
C VAL A 164 -12.43 9.51 6.04
N PHE A 165 -11.47 9.33 6.95
CA PHE A 165 -11.43 10.06 8.23
C PHE A 165 -10.77 11.44 8.11
N ARG A 166 -10.26 11.81 6.93
CA ARG A 166 -9.62 13.11 6.64
C ARG A 166 -8.53 13.50 7.64
N LYS A 167 -7.82 12.49 8.16
CA LYS A 167 -6.81 12.62 9.21
C LYS A 167 -5.58 11.86 8.78
N PHE A 168 -4.40 12.45 8.96
CA PHE A 168 -3.14 11.74 8.79
C PHE A 168 -2.72 11.07 10.10
N VAL A 169 -2.65 9.74 10.10
CA VAL A 169 -2.00 8.94 11.14
C VAL A 169 -0.77 8.26 10.50
N PRO A 170 0.45 8.49 11.01
CA PRO A 170 1.64 7.85 10.48
C PRO A 170 1.60 6.34 10.72
N TYR A 171 2.21 5.57 9.81
CA TYR A 171 2.33 4.14 10.00
C TYR A 171 3.17 3.81 11.25
N PRO A 172 2.89 2.71 11.96
CA PRO A 172 3.73 2.27 13.07
C PRO A 172 5.12 1.85 12.60
N MET A 173 6.15 2.11 13.41
CA MET A 173 7.55 1.78 13.13
C MET A 173 7.78 0.26 13.03
N GLU A 174 6.96 -0.53 13.71
CA GLU A 174 7.03 -1.98 13.82
C GLU A 174 6.40 -2.71 12.62
N ILE A 175 5.77 -1.98 11.68
CA ILE A 175 5.24 -2.59 10.45
C ILE A 175 6.32 -2.57 9.39
N HIS A 176 6.77 -3.76 9.01
CA HIS A 176 7.84 -3.96 8.05
C HIS A 176 7.53 -3.42 6.66
N ILE A 177 8.59 -3.06 5.93
CA ILE A 177 8.50 -2.68 4.53
C ILE A 177 7.97 -3.86 3.68
N PRO A 178 7.11 -3.63 2.66
CA PRO A 178 6.65 -4.71 1.79
C PRO A 178 7.82 -5.24 0.94
N LYS A 179 8.35 -6.42 1.31
CA LYS A 179 9.46 -7.05 0.57
C LYS A 179 9.01 -7.60 -0.79
N ASP A 180 9.01 -6.73 -1.80
CA ASP A 180 8.85 -7.09 -3.21
C ASP A 180 10.22 -7.23 -3.93
N PHE A 181 10.19 -7.54 -5.22
CA PHE A 181 11.41 -7.69 -6.02
C PHE A 181 12.21 -6.38 -6.16
N ARG A 182 11.54 -5.23 -6.19
CA ARG A 182 12.17 -3.91 -6.33
C ARG A 182 12.91 -3.56 -5.04
N ILE A 183 12.25 -3.70 -3.89
CA ILE A 183 12.87 -3.49 -2.57
C ILE A 183 14.06 -4.45 -2.41
N LYS A 184 13.90 -5.74 -2.74
CA LYS A 184 14.99 -6.72 -2.66
C LYS A 184 16.20 -6.32 -3.51
N ASN A 185 15.99 -5.90 -4.75
CA ASN A 185 17.10 -5.51 -5.63
C ASN A 185 17.74 -4.18 -5.26
N TYR A 186 16.94 -3.23 -4.77
CA TYR A 186 17.47 -1.96 -4.29
C TYR A 186 18.34 -2.16 -3.05
N THR A 187 17.89 -2.96 -2.08
CA THR A 187 18.69 -3.30 -0.87
C THR A 187 20.05 -3.93 -1.21
N LYS A 188 20.12 -4.80 -2.23
CA LYS A 188 21.37 -5.45 -2.66
C LYS A 188 22.49 -4.48 -3.06
N ARG A 189 22.16 -3.22 -3.39
CA ARG A 189 23.15 -2.19 -3.69
C ARG A 189 23.91 -1.70 -2.45
N PHE A 190 23.37 -1.96 -1.28
CA PHE A 190 23.87 -1.48 0.00
C PHE A 190 24.38 -2.61 0.90
N THR A 191 23.71 -3.77 0.88
CA THR A 191 24.00 -4.88 1.79
C THR A 191 23.51 -6.22 1.24
N SER A 192 24.05 -7.32 1.76
CA SER A 192 23.56 -8.69 1.54
C SER A 192 22.56 -9.17 2.60
N GLU A 193 22.28 -8.34 3.62
CA GLU A 193 21.30 -8.63 4.68
C GLU A 193 19.88 -8.81 4.15
N ASP A 194 19.01 -9.50 4.92
CA ASP A 194 17.58 -9.55 4.60
C ASP A 194 16.99 -8.12 4.51
N PRO A 195 16.25 -7.79 3.43
CA PRO A 195 15.71 -6.46 3.24
C PRO A 195 14.81 -5.96 4.38
N VAL A 196 14.05 -6.84 5.04
CA VAL A 196 13.18 -6.41 6.14
C VAL A 196 14.01 -5.91 7.31
N LYS A 197 15.06 -6.65 7.68
CA LYS A 197 15.97 -6.27 8.78
C LYS A 197 16.74 -5.00 8.48
N PHE A 198 17.28 -4.90 7.25
CA PHE A 198 17.99 -3.71 6.81
C PHE A 198 17.11 -2.45 6.91
N TRP A 199 15.90 -2.50 6.32
CA TRP A 199 15.00 -1.35 6.34
C TRP A 199 14.44 -1.06 7.72
N GLU A 200 14.26 -2.05 8.60
CA GLU A 200 13.90 -1.83 10.00
C GLU A 200 14.98 -1.03 10.73
N LYS A 201 16.25 -1.41 10.57
CA LYS A 201 17.38 -0.66 11.14
C LYS A 201 17.44 0.77 10.62
N ILE A 202 17.37 0.95 9.30
CA ILE A 202 17.39 2.28 8.67
C ILE A 202 16.22 3.13 9.18
N SER A 203 15.01 2.57 9.24
CA SER A 203 13.80 3.27 9.71
C SER A 203 13.96 3.80 11.14
N LYS A 204 14.55 3.00 12.04
CA LYS A 204 14.84 3.42 13.42
C LYS A 204 15.90 4.52 13.47
N GLU A 205 16.95 4.42 12.67
CA GLU A 205 18.03 5.44 12.64
C GLU A 205 17.55 6.79 12.08
N VAL A 206 16.64 6.79 11.10
CA VAL A 206 16.15 8.03 10.46
C VAL A 206 14.82 8.53 11.00
N GLY A 207 14.17 7.79 11.90
CA GLY A 207 12.88 8.15 12.49
C GLY A 207 11.69 8.12 11.52
N ILE A 208 11.77 7.35 10.43
CA ILE A 208 10.70 7.24 9.42
C ILE A 208 10.20 5.79 9.38
N PRO A 209 8.90 5.54 9.62
CA PRO A 209 8.33 4.19 9.56
C PRO A 209 8.60 3.48 8.22
N PRO A 210 8.83 2.15 8.21
CA PRO A 210 9.21 1.44 6.99
C PRO A 210 8.21 1.57 5.84
N LEU A 211 6.90 1.66 6.14
CA LEU A 211 5.86 1.88 5.12
C LEU A 211 5.91 3.28 4.48
N HIS A 212 6.40 4.29 5.20
CA HIS A 212 6.65 5.61 4.63
C HIS A 212 7.95 5.64 3.80
N ILE A 213 8.98 4.89 4.22
CA ILE A 213 10.18 4.70 3.38
C ILE A 213 9.81 4.00 2.07
N ASP A 214 8.93 2.99 2.09
CA ASP A 214 8.40 2.37 0.87
C ASP A 214 7.84 3.43 -0.09
N SER A 215 7.03 4.35 0.44
CA SER A 215 6.45 5.46 -0.33
C SER A 215 7.52 6.39 -0.93
N ILE A 216 8.58 6.71 -0.19
CA ILE A 216 9.70 7.53 -0.69
C ILE A 216 10.46 6.83 -1.82
N LEU A 217 10.70 5.52 -1.70
CA LEU A 217 11.48 4.76 -2.68
C LEU A 217 10.68 4.46 -3.95
N TRP A 218 9.37 4.30 -3.83
CA TRP A 218 8.53 3.82 -4.91
C TRP A 218 8.61 4.66 -6.20
N PRO A 219 8.60 6.01 -6.18
CA PRO A 219 8.75 6.84 -7.37
C PRO A 219 9.99 6.55 -8.21
N VAL A 220 11.11 6.22 -7.55
CA VAL A 220 12.37 5.94 -8.25
C VAL A 220 12.55 4.48 -8.65
N LEU A 221 11.76 3.57 -8.07
CA LEU A 221 11.82 2.14 -8.38
C LEU A 221 10.77 1.69 -9.41
N GLY A 222 9.69 2.47 -9.61
CA GLY A 222 8.58 2.13 -10.51
C GLY A 222 8.79 2.54 -11.98
N GLY A 223 9.55 3.60 -12.23
CA GLY A 223 9.88 4.06 -13.60
C GLY A 223 8.72 4.65 -14.39
N GLU A 224 7.58 4.96 -13.75
CA GLU A 224 6.44 5.63 -14.39
C GLU A 224 6.74 7.13 -14.60
N GLU A 225 6.61 7.61 -15.84
CA GLU A 225 6.88 9.01 -16.17
C GLU A 225 5.89 9.96 -15.50
N GLU A 226 4.62 9.58 -15.40
CA GLU A 226 3.60 10.36 -14.69
C GLU A 226 3.94 10.52 -13.20
N VAL A 227 4.51 9.48 -12.59
CA VAL A 227 4.95 9.53 -11.18
C VAL A 227 6.12 10.50 -11.01
N LYS A 228 7.11 10.47 -11.92
CA LYS A 228 8.23 11.43 -11.89
C LYS A 228 7.77 12.86 -12.13
N LYS A 229 6.81 13.06 -13.03
CA LYS A 229 6.20 14.36 -13.31
C LYS A 229 5.53 14.91 -12.06
N ARG A 230 4.61 14.16 -11.44
CA ARG A 230 3.92 14.56 -10.20
C ARG A 230 4.88 14.80 -9.05
N LEU A 231 5.96 14.00 -8.95
CA LEU A 231 6.99 14.21 -7.95
C LEU A 231 7.63 15.59 -8.08
N LYS A 232 8.02 16.00 -9.29
CA LYS A 232 8.59 17.33 -9.55
C LYS A 232 7.58 18.47 -9.34
N GLU A 233 6.30 18.21 -9.62
CA GLU A 233 5.23 19.21 -9.45
C GLU A 233 4.83 19.44 -7.98
N HIS A 234 4.90 18.40 -7.14
CA HIS A 234 4.32 18.45 -5.79
C HIS A 234 5.32 18.34 -4.65
N CYS A 235 6.56 17.89 -4.89
CA CYS A 235 7.56 17.71 -3.87
C CYS A 235 8.73 18.67 -4.07
N GLU A 236 8.90 19.64 -3.16
CA GLU A 236 10.03 20.57 -3.18
C GLU A 236 11.39 19.85 -3.16
N LYS A 237 11.43 18.68 -2.51
CA LYS A 237 12.61 17.82 -2.38
C LYS A 237 12.69 16.72 -3.45
N ALA A 238 12.02 16.89 -4.60
CA ALA A 238 11.98 15.91 -5.68
C ALA A 238 13.38 15.46 -6.12
N GLU A 239 14.35 16.37 -6.21
CA GLU A 239 15.72 16.04 -6.61
C GLU A 239 16.43 15.10 -5.62
N LEU A 240 16.16 15.23 -4.32
CA LEU A 240 16.68 14.30 -3.31
C LEU A 240 16.07 12.91 -3.46
N VAL A 241 14.76 12.84 -3.75
CA VAL A 241 14.09 11.57 -4.03
C VAL A 241 14.68 10.93 -5.28
N LEU A 242 14.83 11.68 -6.38
CA LEU A 242 15.41 11.19 -7.64
C LEU A 242 16.85 10.69 -7.48
N ARG A 243 17.64 11.35 -6.63
CA ARG A 243 19.02 10.95 -6.30
C ARG A 243 19.09 9.54 -5.69
N LEU A 244 18.05 9.07 -5.01
CA LEU A 244 18.01 7.70 -4.45
C LEU A 244 18.17 6.61 -5.52
N SER A 245 17.77 6.86 -6.77
CA SER A 245 17.93 5.92 -7.88
C SER A 245 19.39 5.65 -8.26
N SER A 246 20.27 6.62 -7.98
CA SER A 246 21.69 6.65 -8.36
C SER A 246 22.63 6.09 -7.30
N LEU A 247 22.12 5.79 -6.10
CA LEU A 247 22.86 5.12 -5.04
C LEU A 247 23.07 3.63 -5.37
#